data_AF-A0A7K2JSK7-F1
#
_entry.id   AF-A0A7K2JSK7-F1
#
_cell.length_a   1.000
_cell.length_b   1.000
_cell.length_c   1.000
_cell.angle_alpha   90.00
_cell.angle_beta   90.00
_cell.angle_gamma   90.00
#
_symmetry.space_group_name_H-M   'P 1'
#
loop_
_entity.id
_entity.type
_entity.pdbx_description
1 polymer ?
#
loop_
_entity_poly.entity_id
_entity_poly.type
_entity_poly.pdbx_seq_one_letter_code
_entity_poly.pdbx_strand_id
1 'polypeptide(L)' 'MPDLWTIAEVAAHLGVKPGSARGTLSRWGVRAVDHRIDDHGRAHSLYDPDEVRAAHADRPGRGTRTDLRK' A
#
# COMPACT_ATOMS: atom_id res chain seq x y z
N MET A 1 11.06 17.38 2.13
CA MET A 1 10.25 16.69 1.12
C MET A 1 9.84 15.36 1.72
N PRO A 2 8.57 14.95 1.68
CA PRO A 2 8.21 13.63 2.16
C PRO A 2 8.88 12.58 1.27
N ASP A 3 9.64 11.67 1.88
CA ASP A 3 10.19 10.50 1.19
C ASP A 3 9.02 9.60 0.75
N LEU A 4 8.71 9.64 -0.54
CA LEU A 4 7.64 8.83 -1.11
C LEU A 4 8.00 7.36 -1.07
N TRP A 5 7.04 6.52 -0.68
CA TRP A 5 7.24 5.09 -0.58
C TRP A 5 6.89 4.37 -1.87
N THR A 6 7.76 3.47 -2.29
CA THR A 6 7.44 2.45 -3.29
C THR A 6 6.42 1.45 -2.74
N ILE A 7 5.76 0.71 -3.64
CA ILE A 7 4.85 -0.36 -3.22
C ILE A 7 5.54 -1.43 -2.35
N ALA A 8 6.86 -1.62 -2.50
CA ALA A 8 7.63 -2.56 -1.70
C ALA A 8 7.77 -2.08 -0.25
N GLU A 9 8.05 -0.80 -0.04
CA GLU A 9 8.14 -0.19 1.30
C GLU A 9 6.77 -0.16 1.97
N VAL A 10 5.72 0.19 1.23
CA VAL A 10 4.34 0.10 1.74
C VAL A 10 4.01 -1.34 2.15
N ALA A 11 4.36 -2.33 1.34
CA ALA A 11 4.12 -3.73 1.64
C ALA A 11 4.88 -4.18 2.90
N ALA A 12 6.13 -3.75 3.07
CA ALA A 12 6.91 -4.00 4.27
C ALA A 12 6.27 -3.36 5.51
N HIS A 13 5.80 -2.11 5.40
CA HIS A 13 5.10 -1.42 6.48
C HIS A 13 3.79 -2.11 6.88
N LEU A 14 3.02 -2.57 5.90
CA LEU A 14 1.74 -3.26 6.11
C LEU A 14 1.91 -4.74 6.51
N GLY A 15 3.11 -5.30 6.38
CA GLY A 15 3.39 -6.73 6.64
C GLY A 15 2.73 -7.68 5.63
N VAL A 16 2.55 -7.25 4.38
CA VAL A 16 1.91 -8.04 3.31
C VAL A 16 2.80 -8.17 2.07
N LYS A 17 2.40 -8.98 1.10
CA LYS A 17 3.08 -9.06 -0.20
C LYS A 17 2.80 -7.81 -1.05
N PRO A 18 3.73 -7.33 -1.90
CA PRO A 18 3.51 -6.13 -2.74
C PRO A 18 2.27 -6.18 -3.64
N GLY A 19 1.96 -7.34 -4.22
CA GLY A 19 0.73 -7.50 -5.02
C GLY A 19 -0.54 -7.34 -4.18
N SER A 20 -0.54 -7.79 -2.94
CA SER A 20 -1.64 -7.61 -2.00
C SER A 20 -1.74 -6.16 -1.52
N ALA A 21 -0.61 -5.52 -1.24
CA ALA A 21 -0.57 -4.12 -0.80
C ALA A 21 -1.30 -3.20 -1.79
N ARG A 22 -1.07 -3.35 -3.10
CA ARG A 22 -1.75 -2.51 -4.11
C ARG A 22 -3.27 -2.67 -4.09
N GLY A 23 -3.76 -3.90 -3.95
CA GLY A 23 -5.19 -4.17 -3.81
C GLY A 23 -5.77 -3.61 -2.51
N THR A 24 -5.01 -3.65 -1.41
CA THR A 24 -5.41 -3.07 -0.12
C THR A 24 -5.49 -1.55 -0.19
N LEU A 25 -4.45 -0.88 -0.71
CA LEU A 25 -4.44 0.58 -0.89
C LEU A 25 -5.61 1.05 -1.76
N SER A 26 -5.88 0.35 -2.87
CA SER A 26 -7.03 0.66 -3.73
C SER A 26 -8.37 0.54 -3.00
N ARG A 27 -8.52 -0.41 -2.06
CA ARG A 27 -9.74 -0.56 -1.23
C ARG A 27 -9.86 0.54 -0.18
N TRP A 28 -8.73 1.04 0.33
CA TRP A 28 -8.69 2.17 1.25
C TRP A 28 -8.78 3.53 0.55
N GLY A 29 -8.78 3.55 -0.79
CA GLY A 29 -8.84 4.77 -1.58
C GLY A 29 -7.51 5.51 -1.72
N VAL A 30 -6.41 4.92 -1.22
CA VAL A 30 -5.07 5.51 -1.29
C VAL A 30 -4.53 5.42 -2.71
N ARG A 31 -4.15 6.57 -3.28
CA ARG A 31 -3.65 6.66 -4.67
C ARG A 31 -2.14 6.86 -4.70
N ALA A 32 -1.53 6.50 -5.82
CA ALA A 32 -0.15 6.87 -6.08
C ALA A 32 -0.10 8.38 -6.34
N VAL A 33 0.85 9.06 -5.70
CA VAL A 33 1.07 10.50 -5.87
C VAL A 33 2.01 10.79 -7.03
N ASP A 34 2.90 9.84 -7.34
CA ASP A 34 3.86 9.97 -8.43
C ASP A 34 4.23 8.60 -9.02
N HIS A 35 4.88 8.61 -10.18
CA HIS A 35 5.40 7.44 -10.86
C HIS A 35 6.86 7.68 -11.25
N ARG A 36 7.75 6.79 -10.80
CA ARG A 36 9.17 6.83 -11.18
C ARG A 36 9.50 5.70 -12.12
N ILE A 37 10.16 6.01 -13.23
CA ILE A 37 10.68 5.03 -14.17
C ILE A 37 12.07 4.62 -13.70
N ASP A 38 12.33 3.32 -13.58
CA ASP A 38 13.67 2.80 -13.30
C ASP A 38 14.57 2.80 -14.56
N ASP A 39 15.86 2.54 -14.38
CA ASP A 39 16.83 2.44 -15.48
C ASP A 39 16.50 1.31 -16.49
N HIS A 40 15.56 0.43 -16.16
CA HIS A 40 15.06 -0.63 -17.03
C HIS A 40 13.74 -0.26 -17.75
N GLY A 41 13.26 0.98 -17.60
CA GLY A 41 12.05 1.48 -18.25
C GLY A 41 10.75 1.07 -17.55
N ARG A 42 10.81 0.51 -16.35
CA ARG A 42 9.61 0.09 -15.60
C ARG A 42 9.13 1.21 -14.69
N ALA A 43 7.84 1.55 -14.82
CA ALA A 43 7.21 2.53 -13.94
C ALA A 43 6.84 1.92 -12.57
N HIS A 44 7.28 2.59 -11.51
CA HIS A 44 6.98 2.29 -10.12
C HIS A 44 6.06 3.36 -9.54
N SER A 45 4.94 2.95 -8.97
CA SER A 45 4.05 3.84 -8.24
C SER A 45 4.68 4.23 -6.91
N LEU A 46 4.68 5.53 -6.63
CA LEU A 46 5.12 6.13 -5.38
C LEU A 46 3.90 6.63 -4.60
N TYR A 47 3.91 6.39 -3.30
CA TYR A 47 2.81 6.65 -2.38
C TYR A 47 3.27 7.58 -1.26
N ASP A 48 2.36 8.44 -0.80
CA ASP A 48 2.62 9.27 0.36
C ASP A 48 2.61 8.41 1.63
N PRO A 49 3.70 8.41 2.44
CA PRO A 49 3.78 7.59 3.64
C PRO A 49 2.76 8.01 4.71
N ASP A 50 2.41 9.29 4.79
CA ASP A 50 1.45 9.79 5.78
C ASP A 50 0.03 9.37 5.41
N GLU A 51 -0.33 9.43 4.11
CA GLU A 51 -1.60 8.90 3.62
C GLU A 51 -1.73 7.39 3.86
N VAL A 52 -0.67 6.62 3.60
CA VAL A 52 -0.63 5.18 3.86
C VAL A 52 -0.79 4.88 5.35
N ARG A 53 -0.13 5.63 6.23
CA ARG A 53 -0.25 5.47 7.69
C ARG A 53 -1.63 5.83 8.20
N ALA A 54 -2.21 6.93 7.73
CA ALA A 54 -3.55 7.35 8.07
C ALA A 54 -4.57 6.28 7.66
N ALA A 55 -4.51 5.82 6.40
CA ALA A 55 -5.37 4.74 5.92
C ALA A 55 -5.17 3.41 6.67
N HIS A 56 -3.93 3.12 7.08
CA HIS A 56 -3.64 1.93 7.88
C HIS A 56 -4.22 2.04 9.30
N ALA A 57 -4.21 3.23 9.90
CA ALA A 57 -4.83 3.50 11.20
C ALA A 57 -6.36 3.44 11.13
N ASP A 58 -6.95 4.02 10.08
CA ASP A 58 -8.40 4.09 9.83
C ASP A 58 -8.97 2.82 9.19
N ARG A 59 -8.15 1.78 9.00
CA ARG A 59 -8.54 0.59 8.22
C ARG A 59 -9.83 -0.05 8.79
N PRO A 60 -10.87 -0.25 7.96
CA PRO A 60 -12.05 -0.96 8.39
C PRO A 60 -11.70 -2.44 8.58
N GLY A 61 -11.81 -2.94 9.82
CA GLY A 61 -11.62 -4.35 10.15
C GLY A 61 -10.35 -4.69 10.91
N ARG A 62 -10.27 -4.29 12.18
CA ARG A 62 -9.69 -5.16 13.22
C ARG A 62 -10.78 -6.16 13.65
N GLY A 63 -11.30 -6.98 12.73
CA GLY A 63 -12.46 -7.81 12.99
C GLY A 63 -12.78 -8.79 11.86
N THR A 64 -12.72 -10.07 12.21
CA THR A 64 -13.26 -11.23 11.48
C THR A 64 -12.51 -11.67 10.21
N ARG A 65 -11.53 -12.56 10.42
CA ARG A 65 -11.25 -13.63 9.45
C ARG A 65 -12.55 -14.41 9.23
N THR A 66 -13.21 -14.20 8.09
CA THR A 66 -14.37 -15.01 7.67
C THR A 66 -13.93 -16.34 7.02
N ASP A 67 -12.63 -16.64 7.01
CA ASP A 67 -12.06 -17.86 6.42
C ASP A 67 -12.01 -19.08 7.36
N LEU A 68 -12.50 -19.00 8.61
CA LEU A 68 -12.71 -20.20 9.42
C LEU A 68 -13.99 -20.93 8.95
N ARG A 69 -13.90 -21.64 7.83
CA ARG A 69 -14.86 -22.68 7.47
C ARG A 69 -14.17 -24.04 7.40
N LYS A 70 -14.69 -24.91 8.27
CA LYS A 70 -14.49 -26.37 8.45
C LYS A 70 -13.32 -26.80 9.31
#